data_AF-E5AVH6-F1
#
_entry.id   AF-E5AVH6-F1
#
_cell.length_a   1.000
_cell.length_b   1.000
_cell.length_c   1.000
_cell.angle_alpha   90.00
_cell.angle_beta   90.00
_cell.angle_gamma   90.00
#
_symmetry.space_group_name_H-M   'P 1'
#
loop_
_entity.id
_entity.type
_entity.pdbx_description
1 polymer ?
#
loop_
_entity_poly.entity_id
_entity_poly.type
_entity_poly.pdbx_seq_one_letter_code
_entity_poly.pdbx_strand_id
1 'polypeptide(L)'
;MPNELLRPIARLVPPEDRQNLLLTTRRFVPVIGEDVRSGMLAVKHVPKVKNFNQFKTALDEIQKFSRSCRQEPLLPLASQIEHLPEEDRENAFNKLFKAIGELMAVDQPSVLSNLASQICMLPPDKRSAAFRKIFDASDKLPARGRADVLSSLASRAVSSLPESDQNTAIDDLHKAADALPARHRSKVQESLNAMQFVMMVDMQVNLMMQQLHMAFRPFGMG
;
A
#
# COMPACT_ATOMS: atom_id res chain seq x y z
N MET A 1 -7.46 -25.42 -25.73
CA MET A 1 -7.37 -23.99 -25.34
C MET A 1 -5.89 -23.65 -25.17
N PRO A 2 -5.38 -22.58 -25.80
CA PRO A 2 -3.99 -22.16 -25.63
C PRO A 2 -3.67 -21.90 -24.16
N ASN A 3 -2.49 -22.33 -23.69
CA ASN A 3 -2.04 -22.16 -22.30
C ASN A 3 -2.00 -20.67 -21.89
N GLU A 4 -1.78 -19.78 -22.85
CA GLU A 4 -1.75 -18.33 -22.64
C GLU A 4 -3.11 -17.74 -22.23
N LEU A 5 -4.23 -18.38 -22.61
CA LEU A 5 -5.56 -17.95 -22.20
C LEU A 5 -5.99 -18.50 -20.84
N LEU A 6 -5.39 -19.62 -20.41
CA LEU A 6 -5.75 -20.28 -19.16
C LEU A 6 -5.30 -19.50 -17.93
N ARG A 7 -4.15 -18.81 -17.97
CA ARG A 7 -3.66 -18.01 -16.83
C ARG A 7 -4.54 -16.78 -16.54
N PRO A 8 -4.89 -15.93 -17.52
CA PRO A 8 -5.84 -14.85 -17.30
C PRO A 8 -7.16 -15.34 -16.73
N ILE A 9 -7.70 -16.45 -17.24
CA ILE A 9 -8.97 -17.02 -16.74
C ILE A 9 -8.83 -17.52 -15.31
N ALA A 10 -7.73 -18.21 -14.97
CA ALA A 10 -7.49 -18.68 -13.61
C ALA A 10 -7.44 -17.54 -12.59
N ARG A 11 -6.91 -16.38 -12.99
CA ARG A 11 -6.89 -15.17 -12.15
C ARG A 11 -8.25 -14.53 -11.93
N LEU A 12 -9.18 -14.73 -12.86
CA LEU A 12 -10.57 -14.29 -12.69
C LEU A 12 -11.34 -15.17 -11.69
N VAL A 13 -10.84 -16.36 -11.40
CA VAL A 13 -11.46 -17.27 -10.42
C VAL A 13 -10.93 -16.94 -9.02
N PRO A 14 -11.81 -16.82 -8.00
CA PRO A 14 -11.39 -16.58 -6.62
C PRO A 14 -10.38 -17.64 -6.15
N PRO A 15 -9.35 -17.26 -5.38
CA PRO A 15 -8.30 -18.19 -4.94
C PRO A 15 -8.83 -19.48 -4.29
N GLU A 16 -9.90 -19.38 -3.50
CA GLU A 16 -10.61 -20.49 -2.85
C GLU A 16 -11.15 -21.52 -3.85
N ASP A 17 -11.63 -21.07 -5.00
CA ASP A 17 -12.24 -21.92 -6.04
C ASP A 17 -11.21 -22.49 -7.01
N ARG A 18 -10.01 -21.89 -7.09
CA ARG A 18 -8.93 -22.39 -7.96
C ARG A 18 -8.48 -23.81 -7.58
N GLN A 19 -8.65 -24.21 -6.31
CA GLN A 19 -8.37 -25.57 -5.88
C GLN A 19 -9.34 -26.58 -6.55
N ASN A 20 -10.60 -26.21 -6.73
CA ASN A 20 -11.59 -27.04 -7.42
C ASN A 20 -11.26 -27.19 -8.92
N LEU A 21 -10.65 -26.17 -9.54
CA LEU A 21 -10.16 -26.25 -10.93
C LEU A 21 -9.03 -27.29 -11.09
N LEU A 22 -8.14 -27.40 -10.10
CA LEU A 22 -7.08 -28.43 -10.11
C LEU A 22 -7.64 -29.85 -9.97
N LEU A 23 -8.69 -30.01 -9.14
CA LEU A 23 -9.34 -31.31 -8.92
C LEU A 23 -10.13 -31.78 -10.15
N THR A 24 -10.77 -30.85 -10.86
CA THR A 24 -11.63 -31.16 -12.00
C THR A 24 -10.84 -31.58 -13.23
N THR A 25 -9.59 -31.12 -13.40
CA THR A 25 -8.82 -31.44 -14.61
C THR A 25 -7.30 -31.43 -14.37
N ARG A 26 -6.70 -32.63 -14.26
CA ARG A 26 -5.23 -32.81 -14.13
C ARG A 26 -4.40 -32.14 -15.23
N ARG A 27 -4.98 -31.87 -16.41
CA ARG A 27 -4.29 -31.18 -17.51
C ARG A 27 -3.92 -29.73 -17.20
N PHE A 28 -4.58 -29.07 -16.24
CA PHE A 28 -4.29 -27.67 -15.91
C PHE A 28 -3.18 -27.49 -14.87
N VAL A 29 -2.85 -28.56 -14.13
CA VAL A 29 -1.85 -28.52 -13.04
C VAL A 29 -0.51 -27.86 -13.45
N PRO A 30 0.08 -28.14 -14.62
CA PRO A 30 1.35 -27.51 -15.00
C PRO A 30 1.21 -26.01 -15.36
N VAL A 31 0.01 -25.57 -15.74
CA VAL A 31 -0.23 -24.23 -16.31
C VAL A 31 -0.66 -23.22 -15.25
N ILE A 32 -1.54 -23.65 -14.32
CA ILE A 32 -2.15 -22.79 -13.29
C ILE A 32 -1.71 -23.18 -11.87
N GLY A 33 -0.91 -24.24 -11.70
CA GLY A 33 -0.51 -24.71 -10.38
C GLY A 33 0.27 -23.67 -9.57
N GLU A 34 0.98 -22.77 -10.22
CA GLU A 34 1.61 -21.63 -9.56
C GLU A 34 0.61 -20.54 -9.16
N ASP A 35 -0.32 -20.14 -10.05
CA ASP A 35 -1.38 -19.18 -9.71
C ASP A 35 -2.28 -19.69 -8.56
N VAL A 36 -2.53 -20.99 -8.48
CA VAL A 36 -3.27 -21.59 -7.35
C VAL A 36 -2.44 -21.53 -6.06
N ARG A 37 -1.17 -21.92 -6.10
CA ARG A 37 -0.29 -21.85 -4.91
C ARG A 37 -0.10 -20.41 -4.41
N SER A 38 0.07 -19.47 -5.34
CA SER A 38 0.12 -18.03 -5.08
C SER A 38 -1.13 -17.57 -4.33
N GLY A 39 -2.31 -17.81 -4.89
CA GLY A 39 -3.58 -17.41 -4.27
C GLY A 39 -3.82 -18.07 -2.91
N MET A 40 -3.43 -19.34 -2.78
CA MET A 40 -3.51 -20.07 -1.50
C MET A 40 -2.57 -19.49 -0.45
N LEU A 41 -1.37 -19.08 -0.82
CA LEU A 41 -0.45 -18.37 0.07
C LEU A 41 -1.08 -17.05 0.52
N ALA A 42 -1.64 -16.28 -0.42
CA ALA A 42 -2.29 -14.99 -0.16
C ALA A 42 -3.46 -15.10 0.83
N VAL A 43 -4.32 -16.12 0.68
CA VAL A 43 -5.55 -16.26 1.48
C VAL A 43 -5.34 -17.05 2.78
N LYS A 44 -4.53 -18.11 2.78
CA LYS A 44 -4.44 -19.02 3.94
C LYS A 44 -3.23 -18.80 4.84
N HIS A 45 -2.14 -18.28 4.30
CA HIS A 45 -0.86 -18.22 5.00
C HIS A 45 -0.47 -16.79 5.40
N VAL A 46 -0.57 -15.85 4.47
CA VAL A 46 -0.21 -14.44 4.73
C VAL A 46 -1.00 -13.82 5.90
N PRO A 47 -2.33 -14.04 6.05
CA PRO A 47 -3.08 -13.45 7.17
C PRO A 47 -2.70 -14.01 8.56
N LYS A 48 -1.84 -15.02 8.61
CA LYS A 48 -1.38 -15.66 9.86
C LYS A 48 0.03 -15.19 10.27
N VAL A 49 0.60 -14.21 9.56
CA VAL A 49 1.90 -13.62 9.91
C VAL A 49 1.73 -12.79 11.19
N LYS A 50 2.42 -13.19 12.26
CA LYS A 50 2.35 -12.55 13.59
C LYS A 50 3.66 -11.91 14.03
N ASN A 51 4.76 -12.17 13.32
CA ASN A 51 6.08 -11.65 13.66
C ASN A 51 6.96 -11.53 12.42
N PHE A 52 8.08 -10.84 12.57
CA PHE A 52 8.97 -10.52 11.48
C PHE A 52 9.61 -11.75 10.82
N ASN A 53 9.90 -12.81 11.59
CA ASN A 53 10.41 -14.05 11.01
C ASN A 53 9.39 -14.72 10.09
N GLN A 54 8.11 -14.76 10.48
CA GLN A 54 7.04 -15.26 9.63
C GLN A 54 6.83 -14.39 8.40
N PHE A 55 6.93 -13.06 8.55
CA PHE A 55 6.88 -12.12 7.43
C PHE A 55 7.99 -12.40 6.43
N LYS A 56 9.23 -12.55 6.91
CA LYS A 56 10.38 -12.87 6.07
C LYS A 56 10.21 -14.20 5.35
N THR A 57 9.80 -15.25 6.06
CA THR A 57 9.53 -16.56 5.46
C THR A 57 8.45 -16.46 4.39
N ALA A 58 7.35 -15.75 4.64
CA ALA A 58 6.30 -15.55 3.64
C ALA A 58 6.84 -14.80 2.41
N LEU A 59 7.63 -13.74 2.60
CA LEU A 59 8.24 -13.00 1.50
C LEU A 59 9.21 -13.87 0.69
N ASP A 60 10.04 -14.68 1.36
CA ASP A 60 10.97 -15.60 0.72
C ASP A 60 10.23 -16.69 -0.08
N GLU A 61 9.10 -17.21 0.41
CA GLU A 61 8.24 -18.12 -0.35
C GLU A 61 7.62 -17.44 -1.58
N ILE A 62 7.13 -16.21 -1.44
CA ILE A 62 6.59 -15.44 -2.58
C ILE A 62 7.65 -15.25 -3.65
N GLN A 63 8.89 -14.98 -3.25
CA GLN A 63 10.00 -14.76 -4.17
C GLN A 63 10.35 -16.00 -5.02
N LYS A 64 9.96 -17.20 -4.58
CA LYS A 64 10.12 -18.42 -5.38
C LYS A 64 9.12 -18.51 -6.54
N PHE A 65 8.04 -17.72 -6.52
CA PHE A 65 7.09 -17.68 -7.63
C PHE A 65 7.64 -16.90 -8.82
N SER A 66 7.17 -17.23 -10.02
CA SER A 66 7.34 -16.41 -11.21
C SER A 66 6.78 -15.01 -11.00
N ARG A 67 7.39 -14.00 -11.64
CA ARG A 67 7.05 -12.57 -11.42
C ARG A 67 5.55 -12.28 -11.54
N SER A 68 4.88 -12.93 -12.48
CA SER A 68 3.46 -12.76 -12.75
C SER A 68 2.56 -13.26 -11.61
N CYS A 69 3.06 -14.11 -10.70
CA CYS A 69 2.30 -14.72 -9.62
C CYS A 69 2.66 -14.14 -8.24
N ARG A 70 3.51 -13.10 -8.18
CA ARG A 70 3.95 -12.50 -6.91
C ARG A 70 3.01 -11.43 -6.39
N GLN A 71 2.31 -10.73 -7.28
CA GLN A 71 1.46 -9.58 -6.92
C GLN A 71 0.38 -9.95 -5.91
N GLU A 72 -0.34 -11.04 -6.16
CA GLU A 72 -1.46 -11.49 -5.36
C GLU A 72 -1.11 -11.77 -3.88
N PRO A 73 -0.02 -12.48 -3.53
CA PRO A 73 0.38 -12.67 -2.13
C PRO A 73 1.15 -11.49 -1.53
N LEU A 74 1.81 -10.63 -2.33
CA LEU A 74 2.47 -9.43 -1.80
C LEU A 74 1.46 -8.41 -1.28
N LEU A 75 0.29 -8.32 -1.92
CA LEU A 75 -0.74 -7.36 -1.54
C LEU A 75 -1.22 -7.53 -0.09
N PRO A 76 -1.73 -8.70 0.36
CA PRO A 76 -2.09 -8.90 1.75
C PRO A 76 -0.88 -8.89 2.68
N LEU A 77 0.33 -9.22 2.19
CA LEU A 77 1.54 -9.19 3.01
C LEU A 77 1.93 -7.76 3.37
N ALA A 78 1.70 -6.79 2.48
CA ALA A 78 1.86 -5.37 2.80
C ALA A 78 1.00 -4.95 3.98
N SER A 79 -0.25 -5.39 4.02
CA SER A 79 -1.18 -5.11 5.12
C SER A 79 -0.76 -5.74 6.45
N GLN A 80 0.16 -6.73 6.46
CA GLN A 80 0.65 -7.31 7.71
C GLN A 80 1.69 -6.42 8.42
N ILE A 81 2.18 -5.34 7.79
CA ILE A 81 3.17 -4.45 8.41
C ILE A 81 2.64 -3.84 9.71
N GLU A 82 1.36 -3.47 9.77
CA GLU A 82 0.75 -2.89 10.97
C GLU A 82 0.75 -3.83 12.19
N HIS A 83 0.78 -5.15 11.97
CA HIS A 83 0.76 -6.17 13.02
C HIS A 83 2.16 -6.56 13.51
N LEU A 84 3.21 -6.06 12.88
CA LEU A 84 4.58 -6.32 13.33
C LEU A 84 4.96 -5.42 14.52
N PRO A 85 5.90 -5.87 15.37
CA PRO A 85 6.57 -5.01 16.35
C PRO A 85 7.12 -3.75 15.67
N GLU A 86 7.04 -2.61 16.35
CA GLU A 86 7.38 -1.30 15.78
C GLU A 86 8.81 -1.27 15.21
N GLU A 87 9.75 -1.88 15.93
CA GLU A 87 11.15 -2.02 15.57
C GLU A 87 11.39 -2.79 14.25
N ASP A 88 10.44 -3.64 13.85
CA ASP A 88 10.53 -4.47 12.64
C ASP A 88 9.84 -3.85 11.42
N ARG A 89 8.95 -2.85 11.62
CA ARG A 89 8.08 -2.32 10.56
C ARG A 89 8.85 -1.69 9.42
N GLU A 90 9.88 -0.90 9.72
CA GLU A 90 10.73 -0.28 8.69
C GLU A 90 11.44 -1.35 7.83
N ASN A 91 11.97 -2.39 8.47
CA ASN A 91 12.68 -3.46 7.78
C ASN A 91 11.73 -4.25 6.88
N ALA A 92 10.53 -4.59 7.38
CA ALA A 92 9.47 -5.23 6.61
C ALA A 92 9.05 -4.39 5.40
N PHE A 93 8.81 -3.09 5.61
CA PHE A 93 8.49 -2.12 4.57
C PHE A 93 9.55 -2.09 3.48
N ASN A 94 10.83 -1.95 3.86
CA ASN A 94 11.94 -1.86 2.90
C ASN A 94 12.12 -3.15 2.10
N LYS A 95 11.98 -4.31 2.75
CA LYS A 95 12.04 -5.62 2.07
C LYS A 95 10.90 -5.77 1.07
N LEU A 96 9.69 -5.36 1.44
CA LEU A 96 8.54 -5.43 0.56
C LEU A 96 8.66 -4.45 -0.61
N PHE A 97 9.08 -3.22 -0.36
CA PHE A 97 9.35 -2.23 -1.40
C PHE A 97 10.34 -2.76 -2.45
N LYS A 98 11.42 -3.42 -2.01
CA LYS A 98 12.36 -4.08 -2.91
C LYS A 98 11.68 -5.18 -3.75
N ALA A 99 10.89 -6.06 -3.11
CA ALA A 99 10.18 -7.12 -3.79
C ALA A 99 9.16 -6.61 -4.83
N ILE A 100 8.50 -5.48 -4.55
CA ILE A 100 7.58 -4.81 -5.47
C ILE A 100 8.33 -4.30 -6.71
N GLY A 101 9.55 -3.79 -6.55
CA GLY A 101 10.39 -3.36 -7.68
C GLY A 101 10.75 -4.49 -8.66
N GLU A 102 10.59 -5.75 -8.27
CA GLU A 102 10.82 -6.93 -9.11
C GLU A 102 9.55 -7.42 -9.83
N LEU A 103 8.39 -6.81 -9.55
CA LEU A 103 7.12 -7.12 -10.23
C LEU A 103 7.08 -6.57 -11.66
N MET A 104 6.15 -7.10 -12.46
CA MET A 104 5.81 -6.52 -13.75
C MET A 104 5.22 -5.12 -13.55
N ALA A 105 5.50 -4.19 -14.47
CA ALA A 105 5.06 -2.79 -14.36
C ALA A 105 3.54 -2.63 -14.22
N VAL A 106 2.74 -3.56 -14.76
CA VAL A 106 1.28 -3.58 -14.63
C VAL A 106 0.80 -3.94 -13.22
N ASP A 107 1.60 -4.69 -12.48
CA ASP A 107 1.26 -5.24 -11.16
C ASP A 107 1.71 -4.32 -10.01
N GLN A 108 2.80 -3.57 -10.23
CA GLN A 108 3.40 -2.66 -9.24
C GLN A 108 2.43 -1.66 -8.62
N PRO A 109 1.57 -0.94 -9.38
CA PRO A 109 0.77 0.15 -8.82
C PRO A 109 -0.13 -0.31 -7.67
N SER A 110 -0.78 -1.46 -7.81
CA SER A 110 -1.70 -1.98 -6.79
C SER A 110 -1.00 -2.25 -5.46
N VAL A 111 0.19 -2.85 -5.50
CA VAL A 111 0.96 -3.20 -4.30
C VAL A 111 1.66 -1.96 -3.73
N LEU A 112 2.14 -1.04 -4.56
CA LEU A 112 2.69 0.25 -4.12
C LEU A 112 1.63 1.12 -3.43
N SER A 113 0.41 1.21 -3.97
CA SER A 113 -0.71 1.91 -3.34
C SER A 113 -1.05 1.30 -1.97
N ASN A 114 -1.05 -0.03 -1.86
CA ASN A 114 -1.28 -0.68 -0.57
C ASN A 114 -0.12 -0.40 0.40
N LEU A 115 1.13 -0.47 -0.06
CA LEU A 115 2.30 -0.16 0.78
C LEU A 115 2.32 1.32 1.21
N ALA A 116 1.86 2.24 0.36
CA ALA A 116 1.70 3.65 0.71
C ALA A 116 0.76 3.86 1.90
N SER A 117 -0.32 3.07 1.97
CA SER A 117 -1.26 3.10 3.11
C SER A 117 -0.62 2.68 4.44
N GLN A 118 0.51 1.99 4.40
CA GLN A 118 1.23 1.49 5.58
C GLN A 118 2.28 2.48 6.10
N ILE A 119 2.50 3.62 5.43
CA ILE A 119 3.48 4.63 5.88
C ILE A 119 3.12 5.12 7.29
N CYS A 120 1.84 5.34 7.58
CA CYS A 120 1.40 5.80 8.90
C CYS A 120 1.69 4.81 10.03
N MET A 121 1.93 3.54 9.72
CA MET A 121 2.26 2.50 10.68
C MET A 121 3.74 2.45 11.03
N LEU A 122 4.60 3.14 10.27
CA LEU A 122 6.03 3.20 10.54
C LEU A 122 6.34 4.12 11.74
N PRO A 123 7.51 3.95 12.39
CA PRO A 123 8.01 4.90 13.36
C PRO A 123 8.05 6.32 12.77
N PRO A 124 7.68 7.37 13.52
CA PRO A 124 7.52 8.73 12.99
C PRO A 124 8.72 9.25 12.20
N ASP A 125 9.95 8.95 12.65
CA ASP A 125 11.21 9.38 12.04
C ASP A 125 11.52 8.66 10.70
N LYS A 126 10.78 7.59 10.36
CA LYS A 126 10.94 6.84 9.11
C LYS A 126 9.91 7.20 8.03
N ARG A 127 8.82 7.89 8.40
CA ARG A 127 7.66 8.10 7.50
C ARG A 127 8.00 8.94 6.28
N SER A 128 8.74 10.04 6.44
CA SER A 128 9.10 10.93 5.34
C SER A 128 10.02 10.25 4.31
N ALA A 129 10.97 9.44 4.79
CA ALA A 129 11.83 8.64 3.91
C ALA A 129 11.03 7.56 3.14
N ALA A 130 10.08 6.91 3.81
CA ALA A 130 9.19 5.93 3.17
C ALA A 130 8.25 6.58 2.14
N PHE A 131 7.69 7.75 2.45
CA PHE A 131 6.90 8.57 1.53
C PHE A 131 7.69 8.90 0.26
N ARG A 132 8.91 9.46 0.42
CA ARG A 132 9.76 9.83 -0.72
C ARG A 132 10.08 8.62 -1.60
N LYS A 133 10.42 7.47 -1.01
CA LYS A 133 10.67 6.23 -1.76
C LYS A 133 9.49 5.81 -2.65
N ILE A 134 8.26 5.84 -2.13
CA ILE A 134 7.07 5.47 -2.91
C ILE A 134 6.73 6.56 -3.93
N PHE A 135 6.85 7.83 -3.56
CA PHE A 135 6.64 8.96 -4.46
C PHE A 135 7.56 8.85 -5.69
N ASP A 136 8.85 8.66 -5.47
CA ASP A 136 9.85 8.52 -6.54
C ASP A 136 9.63 7.25 -7.38
N ALA A 137 9.15 6.17 -6.77
CA ALA A 137 8.78 4.95 -7.50
C ALA A 137 7.57 5.18 -8.42
N SER A 138 6.63 6.04 -8.02
CA SER A 138 5.41 6.33 -8.79
C SER A 138 5.71 6.99 -10.14
N ASP A 139 6.80 7.75 -10.24
CA ASP A 139 7.21 8.43 -11.48
C ASP A 139 7.57 7.46 -12.62
N LYS A 140 7.91 6.22 -12.28
CA LYS A 140 8.24 5.17 -13.25
C LYS A 140 7.00 4.41 -13.74
N LEU A 141 5.82 4.71 -13.19
CA LEU A 141 4.58 4.01 -13.52
C LEU A 141 3.84 4.66 -14.69
N PRO A 142 3.07 3.88 -15.47
CA PRO A 142 2.11 4.43 -16.42
C PRO A 142 1.12 5.37 -15.72
N ALA A 143 0.61 6.37 -16.43
CA ALA A 143 -0.19 7.46 -15.86
C ALA A 143 -1.34 7.02 -14.94
N ARG A 144 -2.05 5.93 -15.29
CA ARG A 144 -3.11 5.37 -14.43
C ARG A 144 -2.55 4.85 -13.10
N GLY A 145 -1.50 4.03 -13.16
CA GLY A 145 -0.87 3.45 -11.98
C GLY A 145 -0.18 4.51 -11.12
N ARG A 146 0.45 5.51 -11.75
CA ARG A 146 1.00 6.68 -11.05
C ARG A 146 -0.09 7.43 -10.28
N ALA A 147 -1.22 7.71 -10.92
CA ALA A 147 -2.35 8.37 -10.25
C ALA A 147 -2.89 7.55 -9.06
N ASP A 148 -2.99 6.23 -9.20
CA ASP A 148 -3.43 5.35 -8.10
C ASP A 148 -2.49 5.43 -6.89
N VAL A 149 -1.17 5.44 -7.11
CA VAL A 149 -0.17 5.55 -6.04
C VAL A 149 -0.18 6.94 -5.41
N LEU A 150 -0.22 8.01 -6.22
CA LEU A 150 -0.27 9.40 -5.73
C LEU A 150 -1.53 9.67 -4.90
N SER A 151 -2.70 9.17 -5.33
CA SER A 151 -3.94 9.26 -4.54
C SER A 151 -3.83 8.53 -3.19
N SER A 152 -3.19 7.35 -3.16
CA SER A 152 -2.94 6.64 -1.89
C SER A 152 -1.99 7.40 -0.97
N LEU A 153 -0.92 7.99 -1.51
CA LEU A 153 -0.01 8.85 -0.73
C LEU A 153 -0.75 10.07 -0.15
N ALA A 154 -1.51 10.77 -0.99
CA ALA A 154 -2.29 11.94 -0.58
C ALA A 154 -3.29 11.61 0.54
N SER A 155 -4.06 10.53 0.38
CA SER A 155 -5.15 10.20 1.30
C SER A 155 -4.71 9.48 2.58
N ARG A 156 -3.57 8.77 2.58
CA ARG A 156 -3.19 7.89 3.70
C ARG A 156 -1.85 8.20 4.34
N ALA A 157 -0.93 8.86 3.63
CA ALA A 157 0.43 9.05 4.12
C ALA A 157 0.69 10.49 4.60
N VAL A 158 0.19 11.52 3.89
CA VAL A 158 0.53 12.93 4.16
C VAL A 158 0.25 13.34 5.61
N SER A 159 -0.96 13.08 6.13
CA SER A 159 -1.33 13.46 7.51
C SER A 159 -0.52 12.75 8.60
N SER A 160 0.20 11.67 8.25
CA SER A 160 1.05 10.93 9.18
C SER A 160 2.49 11.44 9.21
N LEU A 161 2.88 12.31 8.29
CA LEU A 161 4.22 12.89 8.23
C LEU A 161 4.42 13.94 9.33
N PRO A 162 5.67 14.23 9.74
CA PRO A 162 6.00 15.41 10.54
C PRO A 162 5.44 16.67 9.89
N GLU A 163 4.90 17.61 10.69
CA GLU A 163 4.29 18.85 10.17
C GLU A 163 5.24 19.64 9.24
N SER A 164 6.54 19.62 9.53
CA SER A 164 7.57 20.24 8.70
C SER A 164 7.61 19.72 7.26
N ASP A 165 7.20 18.46 7.06
CA ASP A 165 7.31 17.75 5.79
C ASP A 165 5.98 17.68 5.05
N GLN A 166 4.85 17.92 5.73
CA GLN A 166 3.51 17.84 5.15
C GLN A 166 3.32 18.82 4.00
N ASN A 167 3.68 20.10 4.17
CA ASN A 167 3.52 21.11 3.12
C ASN A 167 4.36 20.77 1.88
N THR A 168 5.60 20.32 2.06
CA THR A 168 6.45 19.88 0.95
C THR A 168 5.87 18.67 0.23
N ALA A 169 5.34 17.69 0.98
CA ALA A 169 4.68 16.52 0.40
C ALA A 169 3.43 16.92 -0.41
N ILE A 170 2.63 17.87 0.09
CA ILE A 170 1.44 18.40 -0.59
C ILE A 170 1.84 19.10 -1.89
N ASP A 171 2.83 19.99 -1.86
CA ASP A 171 3.32 20.69 -3.04
C ASP A 171 3.86 19.72 -4.11
N ASP A 172 4.62 18.71 -3.68
CA ASP A 172 5.14 17.67 -4.57
C ASP A 172 4.01 16.85 -5.21
N LEU A 173 2.97 16.52 -4.44
CA LEU A 173 1.79 15.80 -4.95
C LEU A 173 0.97 16.64 -5.93
N HIS A 174 0.79 17.96 -5.68
CA HIS A 174 0.14 18.85 -6.65
C HIS A 174 0.92 18.92 -7.96
N LYS A 175 2.24 19.14 -7.90
CA LYS A 175 3.11 19.15 -9.10
C LYS A 175 3.03 17.84 -9.86
N ALA A 176 3.05 16.70 -9.16
CA ALA A 176 2.93 15.39 -9.77
C ALA A 176 1.56 15.16 -10.40
N ALA A 177 0.48 15.64 -9.78
CA ALA A 177 -0.88 15.59 -10.31
C ALA A 177 -1.03 16.44 -11.58
N ASP A 178 -0.44 17.63 -11.61
CA ASP A 178 -0.48 18.52 -12.78
C ASP A 178 0.24 17.91 -13.99
N ALA A 179 1.29 17.13 -13.75
CA ALA A 179 1.98 16.37 -14.79
C ALA A 179 1.17 15.17 -15.35
N LEU A 180 0.04 14.81 -14.74
CA LEU A 180 -0.82 13.74 -15.24
C LEU A 180 -1.79 14.22 -16.33
N PRO A 181 -2.18 13.35 -17.27
CA PRO A 181 -3.31 13.60 -18.17
C PRO A 181 -4.59 13.90 -17.39
N ALA A 182 -5.43 14.80 -17.92
CA ALA A 182 -6.65 15.30 -17.25
C ALA A 182 -7.52 14.18 -16.65
N ARG A 183 -7.72 13.07 -17.40
CA ARG A 183 -8.52 11.91 -16.95
C ARG A 183 -8.00 11.23 -15.67
N HIS A 184 -6.73 11.41 -15.32
CA HIS A 184 -6.10 10.82 -14.14
C HIS A 184 -5.81 11.86 -13.05
N ARG A 185 -5.65 13.13 -13.43
CA ARG A 185 -5.42 14.25 -12.53
C ARG A 185 -6.55 14.43 -11.52
N SER A 186 -7.82 14.35 -11.96
CA SER A 186 -8.98 14.59 -11.07
C SER A 186 -8.96 13.69 -9.83
N LYS A 187 -8.59 12.41 -9.99
CA LYS A 187 -8.52 11.46 -8.88
C LYS A 187 -7.50 11.86 -7.80
N VAL A 188 -6.32 12.34 -8.22
CA VAL A 188 -5.28 12.79 -7.28
C VAL A 188 -5.73 14.09 -6.61
N GLN A 189 -6.31 15.02 -7.38
CA GLN A 189 -6.81 16.29 -6.87
C GLN A 189 -7.96 16.11 -5.86
N GLU A 190 -8.90 15.22 -6.13
CA GLU A 190 -9.97 14.86 -5.19
C GLU A 190 -9.40 14.33 -3.87
N SER A 191 -8.36 13.49 -3.95
CA SER A 191 -7.68 12.95 -2.77
C SER A 191 -6.97 14.05 -1.97
N LEU A 192 -6.31 15.00 -2.65
CA LEU A 192 -5.65 16.14 -2.04
C LEU A 192 -6.64 17.09 -1.37
N ASN A 193 -7.73 17.43 -2.07
CA ASN A 193 -8.77 18.30 -1.54
C ASN A 193 -9.44 17.68 -0.30
N ALA A 194 -9.74 16.37 -0.34
CA ALA A 194 -10.32 15.66 0.80
C ALA A 194 -9.37 15.66 2.00
N MET A 195 -8.08 15.40 1.79
CA MET A 195 -7.07 15.43 2.84
C MET A 195 -6.89 16.85 3.42
N GLN A 196 -6.82 17.89 2.60
CA GLN A 196 -6.70 19.29 3.05
C GLN A 196 -7.91 19.70 3.88
N PHE A 197 -9.12 19.29 3.49
CA PHE A 197 -10.33 19.53 4.26
C PHE A 197 -10.26 18.88 5.65
N VAL A 198 -9.82 17.62 5.73
CA VAL A 198 -9.63 16.92 7.02
C VAL A 198 -8.62 17.64 7.90
N MET A 199 -7.46 18.01 7.36
CA MET A 199 -6.43 18.72 8.12
C MET A 199 -6.89 20.10 8.61
N MET A 200 -7.69 20.82 7.81
CA MET A 200 -8.28 22.09 8.23
C MET A 200 -9.27 21.92 9.38
N VAL A 201 -10.11 20.90 9.33
CA VAL A 201 -11.07 20.59 10.41
C VAL A 201 -10.32 20.21 11.69
N ASP A 202 -9.31 19.35 11.60
CA ASP A 202 -8.50 18.94 12.76
C ASP A 202 -7.80 20.14 13.43
N MET A 203 -7.28 21.08 12.61
CA MET A 203 -6.68 22.31 13.11
C MET A 203 -7.69 23.20 13.84
N GLN A 204 -8.90 23.37 13.29
CA GLN A 204 -9.96 24.15 13.92
C GLN A 204 -10.42 23.55 15.24
N VAL A 205 -10.61 22.22 15.28
CA VAL A 205 -10.98 21.50 16.50
C VAL A 205 -9.90 21.66 17.58
N ASN A 206 -8.63 21.50 17.23
CA ASN A 206 -7.52 21.70 18.17
C ASN A 206 -7.47 23.13 18.71
N LEU A 207 -7.69 24.13 17.86
CA LEU A 207 -7.74 25.54 18.29
C LEU A 207 -8.91 25.79 19.27
N MET A 208 -10.09 25.26 18.98
CA MET A 208 -11.25 25.37 19.87
C MET A 208 -10.99 24.72 21.23
N MET A 209 -10.37 23.54 21.25
CA MET A 209 -10.03 22.83 22.49
C MET A 209 -8.99 23.60 23.33
N GLN A 210 -8.00 24.23 22.68
CA GLN A 210 -7.04 25.11 23.38
C GLN A 210 -7.72 26.35 23.98
N GLN A 211 -8.63 26.99 23.25
CA GLN A 211 -9.40 28.14 23.74
C GLN A 211 -10.25 27.77 24.96
N LEU A 212 -10.95 26.62 24.91
CA LEU A 212 -11.70 26.12 26.05
C LEU A 212 -10.79 25.83 27.26
N HIS A 213 -9.64 25.20 27.05
CA HIS A 213 -8.70 24.92 28.15
C HIS A 213 -8.17 26.21 28.81
N MET A 214 -7.95 27.28 28.03
CA MET A 214 -7.58 28.59 28.58
C MET A 214 -8.74 29.25 29.34
N ALA A 215 -9.98 29.14 28.85
CA ALA A 215 -11.16 29.73 29.49
C ALA A 215 -11.53 29.04 30.81
N PHE A 216 -11.25 27.74 30.95
CA PHE A 216 -11.56 26.94 32.14
C PHE A 216 -10.35 26.65 33.04
N ARG A 217 -9.21 27.34 32.87
CA ARG A 217 -8.11 27.25 33.84
C ARG A 217 -8.64 27.71 35.21
N PRO A 218 -8.63 26.85 36.26
CA PRO A 218 -9.08 27.26 37.58
C PRO A 218 -8.21 28.43 38.03
N PHE A 219 -8.83 29.58 38.31
CA PHE A 219 -8.17 30.66 39.03
C PHE A 219 -7.70 30.07 40.35
N GLY A 220 -6.38 29.84 40.46
CA GLY A 220 -5.78 29.39 41.70
C GLY A 220 -6.17 30.35 42.80
N MET A 221 -6.93 29.84 43.78
CA MET A 221 -7.08 30.50 45.07
C MET A 221 -5.68 30.58 45.69
N GLY A 222 -5.09 31.77 45.65
CA GLY A 222 -4.04 32.19 46.58
C GLY A 222 -4.68 32.81 47.81
#